data_AF-A0A2S8G155-F1
#
_entry.id   AF-A0A2S8G155-F1
#
_cell.length_a   1.000
_cell.length_b   1.000
_cell.length_c   1.000
_cell.angle_alpha   90.00
_cell.angle_beta   90.00
_cell.angle_gamma   90.00
#
_symmetry.space_group_name_H-M   'P 1'
#
loop_
_entity.id
_entity.type
_entity.pdbx_description
1 polymer ?
#
loop_
_entity_poly.entity_id
_entity_poly.type
_entity_poly.pdbx_seq_one_letter_code
_entity_poly.pdbx_strand_id
1 'polypeptide(L)' 'METKRTWIQTTLYSGLGCLALLAGTGCQVDVGGQTLPSPYYISDDVQYYSEGPEFKLQREADALEAYRAEEAAREGK' A
#
# COMPACT_ATOMS: atom_id res chain seq x y z
N MET A 1 12.70 -50.23 22.90
CA MET A 1 11.51 -49.34 23.02
C MET A 1 11.84 -47.88 22.74
N GLU A 2 13.05 -47.40 23.04
CA GLU A 2 13.45 -46.00 22.79
C GLU A 2 13.43 -45.58 21.31
N THR A 3 13.84 -46.44 20.39
CA THR A 3 13.86 -46.13 18.94
C THR A 3 12.46 -45.90 18.34
N LYS A 4 11.43 -46.58 18.85
CA LYS A 4 10.04 -46.34 18.43
C LYS A 4 9.50 -45.03 18.98
N ARG A 5 9.89 -44.69 20.22
CA ARG A 5 9.48 -43.44 20.87
C ARG A 5 10.13 -42.23 20.20
N THR A 6 11.41 -42.30 19.85
CA THR A 6 12.10 -41.23 19.13
C THR A 6 11.54 -41.02 17.72
N TRP A 7 11.23 -42.09 16.98
CA TRP A 7 10.60 -41.98 15.66
C TRP A 7 9.25 -41.25 15.71
N ILE A 8 8.37 -41.66 16.63
CA ILE A 8 7.06 -41.02 16.79
C ILE A 8 7.21 -39.54 17.17
N GLN A 9 8.14 -39.22 18.08
CA GLN A 9 8.40 -37.84 18.49
C GLN A 9 8.94 -36.98 17.33
N THR A 10 9.89 -37.48 16.55
CA THR A 10 10.44 -36.75 15.40
C THR A 10 9.39 -36.50 14.33
N THR A 11 8.52 -37.49 14.04
CA THR A 11 7.43 -37.31 13.08
C THR A 11 6.42 -36.26 13.55
N LEU A 12 6.05 -36.27 14.83
CA LEU A 12 5.13 -35.27 15.39
C LEU A 12 5.71 -33.86 15.37
N TYR A 13 6.97 -33.68 15.76
CA TYR A 13 7.63 -32.36 15.72
C TYR A 13 7.82 -31.85 14.28
N SER A 14 8.16 -32.74 13.35
CA SER A 14 8.25 -32.38 11.93
C SER A 14 6.89 -31.95 11.37
N GLY A 15 5.82 -32.70 11.65
CA GLY A 15 4.48 -32.36 11.20
C GLY A 15 3.99 -31.02 11.77
N LEU A 16 4.22 -30.80 13.08
CA LEU A 16 3.87 -29.54 13.74
C LEU A 16 4.67 -28.36 13.18
N GLY A 17 5.97 -28.56 12.91
CA GLY A 17 6.83 -27.55 12.31
C GLY A 17 6.39 -27.17 10.89
N CYS A 18 6.03 -28.15 10.06
CA CYS A 18 5.47 -27.89 8.73
C CYS A 18 4.17 -27.11 8.79
N LEU A 19 3.28 -27.45 9.73
CA LEU A 19 2.00 -26.75 9.92
C LEU A 19 2.21 -25.29 10.36
N ALA A 20 3.18 -25.06 11.27
CA ALA A 20 3.52 -23.72 11.75
C ALA A 20 4.10 -22.83 10.65
N LEU A 21 4.93 -23.38 9.77
CA LEU A 21 5.45 -22.65 8.60
C LEU A 21 4.32 -22.24 7.66
N LEU A 22 3.42 -23.16 7.31
CA LEU A 22 2.27 -22.87 6.44
C LEU A 22 1.32 -21.82 7.04
N ALA A 23 1.12 -21.83 8.36
CA ALA A 23 0.27 -20.85 9.04
C ALA A 23 0.96 -19.49 9.26
N GLY A 24 2.29 -19.47 9.41
CA GLY A 24 3.06 -18.27 9.71
C GLY A 24 3.59 -17.52 8.48
N THR A 25 3.69 -18.19 7.32
CA THR A 25 4.14 -17.56 6.08
C THR A 25 2.96 -17.30 5.15
N GLY A 26 2.64 -16.03 4.89
CA GLY A 26 1.78 -15.62 3.79
C GLY A 26 2.60 -15.27 2.55
N CYS A 27 2.03 -15.44 1.35
CA CYS A 27 2.59 -14.83 0.14
C CYS A 27 2.26 -13.33 0.17
N GLN A 28 3.27 -12.52 0.49
CA GLN A 28 3.18 -11.07 0.31
C GLN A 28 2.96 -10.79 -1.18
N VAL A 29 1.80 -10.22 -1.53
CA VAL A 29 1.43 -9.92 -2.92
C VAL A 29 1.83 -8.49 -3.25
N ASP A 30 2.60 -8.34 -4.32
CA ASP A 30 2.91 -7.06 -4.95
C ASP A 30 2.03 -6.89 -6.19
N VAL A 31 1.25 -5.82 -6.24
CA VAL A 31 0.43 -5.47 -7.39
C VAL A 31 0.69 -4.02 -7.73
N GLY A 32 1.11 -3.75 -8.97
CA GLY A 32 1.40 -2.39 -9.43
C GLY A 32 2.58 -1.71 -8.73
N GLY A 33 3.53 -2.47 -8.15
CA GLY A 33 4.69 -1.93 -7.44
C GLY A 33 4.41 -1.52 -5.98
N GLN A 34 3.26 -1.91 -5.44
CA GLN A 34 2.91 -1.71 -4.04
C GLN A 34 2.66 -3.06 -3.36
N THR A 35 3.33 -3.28 -2.22
CA THR A 35 2.95 -4.35 -1.30
C THR A 35 1.64 -3.96 -0.63
N LEU A 36 0.61 -4.78 -0.83
CA LEU A 36 -0.72 -4.47 -0.32
C LEU A 36 -0.93 -5.12 1.06
N PRO A 37 -1.52 -4.40 2.02
CA PRO A 37 -1.72 -4.91 3.38
C PRO A 37 -2.69 -6.09 3.47
N SER A 38 -3.58 -6.24 2.49
CA SER A 38 -4.63 -7.26 2.49
C SER A 38 -4.79 -7.92 1.11
N PRO A 39 -5.15 -9.22 1.05
CA PRO A 39 -5.42 -9.92 -0.21
C PRO A 39 -6.72 -9.47 -0.89
N TYR A 40 -7.54 -8.65 -0.22
CA TYR A 40 -8.82 -8.18 -0.71
C TYR A 40 -8.79 -6.75 -1.25
N TYR A 41 -7.62 -6.09 -1.34
CA TYR A 41 -7.51 -4.67 -1.70
C TYR A 41 -8.26 -4.26 -2.97
N ILE A 42 -8.42 -5.16 -3.95
CA ILE A 42 -9.13 -4.89 -5.20
C ILE A 42 -10.63 -4.72 -4.97
N SER A 43 -11.17 -5.48 -4.01
CA SER A 43 -12.58 -5.47 -3.59
C SER A 43 -12.82 -4.69 -2.31
N ASP A 44 -11.75 -4.25 -1.65
CA ASP A 44 -11.80 -3.42 -0.46
C ASP A 44 -12.36 -2.06 -0.83
N ASP A 45 -12.98 -1.41 0.14
CA ASP A 45 -13.78 -0.23 -0.08
C ASP A 45 -12.96 0.85 -0.79
N VAL A 46 -13.62 1.67 -1.61
CA VAL A 46 -12.98 2.83 -2.24
C VAL A 46 -12.34 3.64 -1.14
N GLN A 47 -11.01 3.76 -1.15
CA GLN A 47 -10.31 4.64 -0.24
C GLN A 47 -10.93 6.03 -0.37
N TYR A 48 -11.53 6.52 0.72
CA TYR A 48 -12.18 7.81 0.73
C TYR A 48 -11.13 8.89 0.46
N TYR A 49 -11.24 9.52 -0.70
CA TYR A 49 -10.55 10.77 -1.00
C TYR A 49 -11.59 11.88 -0.82
N SER A 50 -11.27 12.87 0.02
CA SER A 50 -12.10 14.07 0.13
C SER A 50 -12.27 14.69 -1.25
N GLU A 51 -13.45 15.25 -1.51
CA GLU A 51 -13.69 15.99 -2.75
C GLU A 51 -12.58 17.05 -2.93
N GLY A 52 -11.94 17.01 -4.10
CA GLY A 52 -10.96 18.02 -4.48
C GLY A 52 -11.63 19.38 -4.66
N PRO A 53 -10.84 20.45 -4.84
CA PRO A 53 -11.37 21.76 -5.20
C PRO A 53 -12.28 21.67 -6.44
N GLU A 54 -13.43 22.35 -6.43
CA GLU A 54 -14.34 22.36 -7.60
C GLU A 54 -13.64 22.82 -8.88
N PHE A 55 -12.69 23.77 -8.73
CA PHE A 55 -11.88 24.26 -9.82
C PHE A 55 -10.55 23.51 -9.92
N LYS A 56 -10.44 22.67 -10.95
CA LYS A 56 -9.27 21.80 -11.19
C LYS A 56 -7.97 22.57 -11.49
N LEU A 57 -8.08 23.81 -11.97
CA LEU A 57 -6.96 24.59 -12.51
C LEU A 57 -6.57 25.77 -11.61
N GLN A 58 -6.80 25.66 -10.29
CA GLN A 58 -6.54 26.76 -9.37
C GLN A 58 -5.09 27.24 -9.45
N ARG A 59 -4.13 26.31 -9.57
CA ARG A 59 -2.70 26.64 -9.65
C ARG A 59 -2.38 27.46 -10.90
N GLU A 60 -2.99 27.12 -12.03
CA GLU A 60 -2.82 27.83 -13.29
C GLU A 60 -3.47 29.21 -13.25
N ALA A 61 -4.64 29.35 -12.61
CA ALA A 61 -5.29 30.63 -12.41
C ALA A 61 -4.46 31.56 -11.51
N ASP A 62 -3.97 31.04 -10.38
CA ASP A 62 -3.12 31.78 -9.45
C ASP A 62 -1.82 32.24 -10.14
N ALA A 63 -1.22 31.38 -10.97
CA ALA A 63 -0.03 31.72 -11.75
C ALA A 63 -0.29 32.82 -12.79
N LEU A 64 -1.44 32.77 -13.48
CA LEU A 64 -1.85 33.80 -14.45
C LEU A 64 -2.17 35.14 -13.78
N GLU A 65 -2.69 35.12 -12.56
CA GLU A 65 -2.93 36.33 -11.77
C GLU A 65 -1.61 36.97 -11.32
N ALA A 66 -0.70 36.16 -10.77
CA ALA A 66 0.64 36.61 -10.39
C ALA A 66 1.41 37.22 -11.57
N TYR A 67 1.41 36.54 -12.73
CA TYR A 67 2.06 37.05 -13.94
C TYR A 67 1.50 38.40 -14.38
N ARG A 68 0.17 38.55 -14.37
CA ARG A 68 -0.50 39.82 -14.72
C ARG A 68 -0.15 40.95 -13.74
N ALA A 69 -0.05 40.64 -12.45
CA ALA A 69 0.36 41.61 -11.44
C ALA A 69 1.81 42.08 -11.65
N GLU A 70 2.71 41.16 -12.01
CA GLU A 70 4.10 41.49 -12.36
C GLU A 70 4.20 42.36 -13.62
N GLU A 71 3.45 42.05 -14.68
CA GLU A 71 3.43 42.88 -15.89
C GLU A 71 2.89 44.27 -15.62
N ALA A 72 1.78 44.40 -14.87
CA ALA A 72 1.22 45.69 -14.50
C ALA A 72 2.19 46.53 -13.66
N ALA A 73 2.93 45.91 -12.73
CA ALA A 73 3.97 46.58 -11.95
C ALA A 73 5.19 47.00 -12.80
N ARG A 74 5.46 46.28 -13.90
CA ARG A 74 6.51 46.63 -14.86
C ARG A 74 6.10 47.77 -15.79
N GLU A 75 4.85 47.82 -16.21
CA GLU A 75 4.31 48.87 -17.09
C GLU A 75 4.04 50.19 -16.38
N GLY A 76 3.77 50.16 -15.07
CA GLY A 76 3.56 51.35 -14.23
C GLY A 76 4.83 52.04 -13.73
N LYS A 77 6.01 51.68 -14.25
CA LYS A 77 7.33 52.19 -13.86
C LYS A 77 7.99 52.94 -15.01
#